data_AF-A0A9E3ZE73-F1
#
_entry.id   AF-A0A9E3ZE73-F1
#
_cell.length_a   1.000
_cell.length_b   1.000
_cell.length_c   1.000
_cell.angle_alpha   90.00
_cell.angle_beta   90.00
_cell.angle_gamma   90.00
#
_symmetry.space_group_name_H-M   'P 1'
#
loop_
_entity.id
_entity.type
_entity.pdbx_description
1 polymer ?
#
loop_
_entity_poly.entity_id
_entity_poly.type
_entity_poly.pdbx_seq_one_letter_code
_entity_poly.pdbx_strand_id
1 'polypeptide(L)'
;MTLLRLLLLLAGIGLVTWWFRDDAVQYGPGVVAPDAPRQSDADGVAAFDHQDYRLTPLARFELEARVLGREDYALGREAELSPMDLALGWGPMSDETVLRELSISQG
;
A
#
# COMPACT_ATOMS: atom_id res chain seq x y z
N MET A 1 20.41 -33.51 -19.92
CA MET A 1 20.07 -32.17 -20.47
C MET A 1 18.56 -31.86 -20.44
N THR A 2 17.66 -32.86 -20.50
CA THR A 2 16.20 -32.66 -20.47
C THR A 2 15.65 -32.32 -19.07
N LEU A 3 16.14 -32.99 -18.02
CA LEU A 3 15.68 -32.75 -16.65
C LEU A 3 15.98 -31.33 -16.14
N LEU A 4 17.21 -30.83 -16.38
CA LEU A 4 17.60 -29.48 -15.97
C LEU A 4 16.73 -28.40 -16.65
N ARG A 5 16.40 -28.58 -17.94
CA ARG A 5 15.51 -27.66 -18.65
C ARG A 5 14.09 -27.67 -18.07
N LEU A 6 13.59 -28.84 -17.69
CA LEU A 6 12.28 -28.96 -17.04
C LEU A 6 12.26 -28.23 -15.69
N LEU A 7 13.32 -28.40 -14.87
CA LEU A 7 13.43 -27.71 -13.58
C LEU A 7 13.49 -26.19 -13.74
N LEU A 8 14.25 -25.68 -14.73
CA LEU A 8 14.31 -24.24 -15.02
C LEU A 8 12.97 -23.69 -15.50
N LEU A 9 12.23 -24.44 -16.32
CA LEU A 9 10.88 -24.06 -16.75
C LEU A 9 9.92 -23.99 -15.56
N LEU A 10 9.93 -24.99 -14.67
CA LEU A 10 9.08 -24.99 -13.48
C LEU A 10 9.45 -23.88 -12.50
N ALA A 11 10.75 -23.61 -12.30
CA ALA A 11 11.21 -22.50 -11.48
C ALA A 11 10.80 -21.15 -12.08
N GLY A 12 10.90 -20.99 -13.41
CA GLY A 12 10.44 -19.79 -14.11
C GLY A 12 8.94 -19.58 -13.97
N ILE A 13 8.13 -20.63 -14.13
CA ILE A 13 6.68 -20.56 -13.89
C ILE A 13 6.39 -20.21 -12.43
N GLY A 14 7.09 -20.84 -11.48
CA GLY A 14 6.99 -20.53 -10.05
C GLY A 14 7.28 -19.07 -9.75
N LEU A 15 8.34 -18.52 -10.32
CA LEU A 15 8.71 -17.11 -10.15
C LEU A 15 7.66 -16.16 -10.75
N VAL A 16 7.19 -16.45 -11.97
CA VAL A 16 6.16 -15.65 -12.66
C VAL A 16 4.86 -15.67 -11.85
N THR A 17 4.38 -16.86 -11.46
CA THR A 17 3.15 -16.98 -10.68
C THR A 17 3.24 -16.30 -9.32
N TRP A 18 4.40 -16.37 -8.65
CA TRP A 18 4.65 -15.64 -7.42
C TRP A 18 4.64 -14.11 -7.64
N TRP A 19 5.26 -13.65 -8.73
CA TRP A 19 5.32 -12.23 -9.08
C TRP A 19 3.95 -11.62 -9.40
N PHE A 20 3.03 -12.40 -9.98
CA PHE A 20 1.67 -11.96 -10.34
C PHE A 20 0.61 -12.36 -9.31
N ARG A 21 0.99 -12.79 -8.10
CA ARG A 21 -0.01 -13.00 -7.05
C ARG A 21 -0.59 -11.67 -6.60
N ASP A 22 -1.92 -11.59 -6.63
CA ASP A 22 -2.67 -10.54 -5.96
C ASP A 22 -3.10 -11.07 -4.58
N ASP A 23 -2.42 -10.60 -3.54
CA ASP A 23 -2.72 -10.95 -2.16
C ASP A 23 -3.76 -9.98 -1.53
N ALA A 24 -4.47 -9.19 -2.35
CA ALA A 24 -5.48 -8.26 -1.87
C ALA A 24 -6.66 -9.00 -1.20
N VAL A 25 -7.01 -8.53 0.00
CA VAL A 25 -8.18 -9.02 0.73
C VAL A 25 -9.46 -8.57 0.02
N GLN A 26 -10.29 -9.53 -0.35
CA GLN A 26 -11.63 -9.31 -0.90
C GLN A 26 -12.63 -9.22 0.26
N TYR A 27 -13.37 -8.13 0.35
CA TYR A 27 -14.41 -7.90 1.37
C TYR A 27 -15.83 -8.10 0.82
N GLY A 28 -16.00 -8.11 -0.50
CA GLY A 28 -17.27 -8.25 -1.19
C GLY A 28 -17.87 -6.90 -1.66
N PRO A 29 -18.80 -6.94 -2.63
CA PRO A 29 -19.50 -5.75 -3.13
C PRO A 29 -20.23 -4.99 -2.02
N GLY A 30 -20.15 -3.64 -2.05
CA GLY A 30 -20.88 -2.77 -1.12
C GLY A 30 -20.29 -2.66 0.28
N VAL A 31 -19.21 -3.38 0.60
CA VAL A 31 -18.41 -3.12 1.81
C VAL A 31 -17.46 -1.96 1.49
N VAL A 32 -17.75 -0.80 2.07
CA VAL A 32 -17.02 0.44 1.84
C VAL A 32 -16.53 1.01 3.16
N ALA A 33 -15.38 1.68 3.11
CA ALA A 33 -14.95 2.61 4.15
C ALA A 33 -15.70 3.94 3.90
N PRO A 34 -16.75 4.28 4.66
CA PRO A 34 -17.76 5.23 4.20
C PRO A 34 -17.30 6.69 4.29
N ASP A 35 -16.44 7.01 5.26
CA ASP A 35 -16.11 8.38 5.63
C ASP A 35 -14.85 8.88 4.92
N ALA A 36 -14.85 10.17 4.57
CA ALA A 36 -13.64 10.83 4.11
C ALA A 36 -12.62 10.96 5.25
N PRO A 37 -11.31 10.93 4.94
CA PRO A 37 -10.26 11.17 5.92
C PRO A 37 -10.46 12.50 6.63
N ARG A 38 -10.35 12.50 7.96
CA ARG A 38 -10.37 13.72 8.76
C ARG A 38 -8.96 14.17 9.02
N GLN A 39 -8.68 15.42 8.65
CA GLN A 39 -7.46 16.11 9.02
C GLN A 39 -7.77 17.10 10.14
N SER A 40 -6.89 17.17 11.15
CA SER A 40 -6.93 18.18 12.20
C SER A 40 -5.52 18.71 12.49
N ASP A 41 -5.44 19.86 13.16
CA ASP A 41 -4.16 20.47 13.49
C ASP A 41 -3.39 19.60 14.51
N ALA A 42 -2.06 19.59 14.36
CA ALA A 42 -1.15 18.93 15.28
C ALA A 42 -0.82 19.79 16.52
N ASP A 43 -1.72 20.69 16.91
CA ASP A 43 -1.55 21.60 18.02
C ASP A 43 -1.13 20.88 19.31
N GLY A 44 -0.15 21.46 20.00
CA GLY A 44 0.40 20.93 21.25
C GLY A 44 1.29 19.70 21.08
N VAL A 45 1.51 19.18 19.85
CA VAL A 45 2.47 18.10 19.62
C VAL A 45 3.85 18.71 19.38
N ALA A 46 4.76 18.46 20.31
CA ALA A 46 6.14 18.92 20.19
C ALA A 46 6.87 18.18 19.08
N ALA A 47 7.84 18.86 18.45
CA ALA A 47 8.81 18.22 17.59
C ALA A 47 9.57 17.14 18.36
N PHE A 48 9.79 16.00 17.71
CA PHE A 48 10.42 14.83 18.32
C PHE A 48 11.52 14.28 17.41
N ASP A 49 12.47 13.57 18.01
CA ASP A 49 13.56 12.95 17.27
C ASP A 49 13.15 11.54 16.83
N HIS A 50 13.44 11.20 15.59
CA HIS A 50 13.23 9.89 14.99
C HIS A 50 14.43 9.55 14.11
N GLN A 51 15.21 8.55 14.52
CA GLN A 51 16.51 8.24 13.89
C GLN A 51 17.40 9.51 13.82
N ASP A 52 17.93 9.84 12.65
CA ASP A 52 18.78 11.02 12.42
C ASP A 52 17.97 12.30 12.09
N TYR A 53 16.66 12.28 12.35
CA TYR A 53 15.74 13.37 12.01
C TYR A 53 15.09 13.98 13.24
N ARG A 54 14.84 15.29 13.16
CA ARG A 54 13.92 15.98 14.06
C ARG A 54 12.65 16.33 13.29
N LEU A 55 11.56 15.65 13.61
CA LEU A 55 10.28 15.75 12.91
C LEU A 55 9.39 16.81 13.55
N THR A 56 8.78 17.64 12.71
CA THR A 56 7.78 18.63 13.14
C THR A 56 6.40 18.16 12.70
N PRO A 57 5.50 17.79 13.63
CA PRO A 57 4.13 17.45 13.31
C PRO A 57 3.40 18.62 12.64
N LEU A 58 2.72 18.35 11.52
CA LEU A 58 1.95 19.36 10.78
C LEU A 58 0.44 19.15 10.88
N ALA A 59 0.00 17.90 10.93
CA ALA A 59 -1.41 17.53 11.01
C ALA A 59 -1.58 16.15 11.63
N ARG A 60 -2.80 15.87 12.09
CA ARG A 60 -3.29 14.54 12.46
C ARG A 60 -4.30 14.08 11.42
N PHE A 61 -4.17 12.82 11.01
CA PHE A 61 -5.11 12.16 10.11
C PHE A 61 -5.80 11.01 10.84
N GLU A 62 -7.11 10.89 10.64
CA GLU A 62 -7.91 9.77 11.10
C GLU A 62 -8.83 9.33 9.97
N LEU A 63 -8.79 8.03 9.64
CA LEU A 63 -9.54 7.47 8.53
C LEU A 63 -9.77 5.97 8.72
N GLU A 64 -10.93 5.53 8.27
CA GLU A 64 -11.14 4.16 7.80
C GLU A 64 -10.96 4.19 6.28
N ALA A 65 -10.17 3.28 5.73
CA ALA A 65 -9.92 3.22 4.29
C ALA A 65 -9.59 1.79 3.86
N ARG A 66 -9.85 1.50 2.59
CA ARG A 66 -9.37 0.29 1.93
C ARG A 66 -7.96 0.54 1.38
N VAL A 67 -7.04 -0.37 1.65
CA VAL A 67 -5.73 -0.39 0.99
C VAL A 67 -5.93 -0.87 -0.46
N LEU A 68 -5.63 0.00 -1.41
CA LEU A 68 -5.74 -0.25 -2.85
C LEU A 68 -4.40 -0.66 -3.47
N GLY A 69 -3.30 -0.27 -2.83
CA GLY A 69 -1.95 -0.55 -3.26
C GLY A 69 -0.98 -0.34 -2.11
N ARG A 70 0.17 -1.02 -2.20
CA ARG A 70 1.28 -0.90 -1.26
C ARG A 70 2.58 -0.97 -2.04
N GLU A 71 3.48 -0.04 -1.75
CA GLU A 71 4.87 -0.06 -2.22
C GLU A 71 5.81 -0.02 -1.01
N ASP A 72 6.80 -0.92 -0.98
CA ASP A 72 7.80 -0.98 0.09
C ASP A 72 9.14 -0.42 -0.42
N TYR A 73 9.55 0.73 0.09
CA TYR A 73 10.80 1.38 -0.29
C TYR A 73 11.96 0.94 0.62
N ALA A 74 13.05 0.47 -0.01
CA ALA A 74 14.27 0.06 0.69
C ALA A 74 15.47 1.00 0.42
N LEU A 75 15.33 1.93 -0.52
CA LEU A 75 16.41 2.81 -0.98
C LEU A 75 15.95 4.27 -0.95
N GLY A 76 16.91 5.18 -0.75
CA GLY A 76 16.66 6.62 -0.68
C GLY A 76 16.47 7.09 0.76
N ARG A 77 16.60 8.40 0.93
CA ARG A 77 16.50 9.05 2.24
C ARG A 77 15.07 9.00 2.77
N GLU A 78 14.11 9.13 1.87
CA GLU A 78 12.69 9.12 2.12
C GLU A 78 12.23 7.78 2.72
N ALA A 79 12.87 6.66 2.31
CA ALA A 79 12.60 5.33 2.83
C ALA A 79 12.97 5.18 4.32
N GLU A 80 13.87 6.01 4.86
CA GLU A 80 14.20 6.02 6.30
C GLU A 80 13.03 6.53 7.16
N LEU A 81 12.20 7.43 6.59
CA LEU A 81 11.05 8.04 7.26
C LEU A 81 9.71 7.41 6.87
N SER A 82 9.56 6.98 5.61
CA SER A 82 8.34 6.43 5.04
C SER A 82 8.67 5.18 4.20
N PRO A 83 9.06 4.06 4.84
CA PRO A 83 9.45 2.83 4.15
C PRO A 83 8.29 2.12 3.44
N MET A 84 7.06 2.55 3.70
CA MET A 84 5.84 1.97 3.14
C MET A 84 4.94 3.10 2.64
N ASP A 85 4.59 3.04 1.36
CA ASP A 85 3.55 3.88 0.75
C ASP A 85 2.28 3.07 0.55
N LEU A 86 1.13 3.70 0.81
CA LEU A 86 -0.19 3.08 0.73
C LEU A 86 -1.11 3.94 -0.13
N ALA A 87 -1.63 3.36 -1.20
CA ALA A 87 -2.77 3.94 -1.90
C ALA A 87 -4.04 3.59 -1.12
N LEU A 88 -4.75 4.60 -0.63
CA LEU A 88 -5.93 4.43 0.22
C LEU A 88 -7.19 4.92 -0.49
N GLY A 89 -8.26 4.12 -0.45
CA GLY A 89 -9.57 4.45 -0.99
C GLY A 89 -10.65 4.51 0.09
N TRP A 90 -11.60 5.43 -0.08
CA TRP A 90 -12.79 5.59 0.77
C TRP A 90 -14.01 5.92 -0.08
N GLY A 91 -15.20 5.86 0.52
CA GLY A 91 -16.48 5.99 -0.16
C GLY A 91 -16.55 5.05 -1.38
N PRO A 92 -17.01 5.53 -2.55
CA PRO A 92 -17.05 4.72 -3.77
C PRO A 92 -15.69 4.15 -4.20
N MET A 93 -14.57 4.80 -3.86
CA MET A 93 -13.22 4.32 -4.19
C MET A 93 -12.82 3.09 -3.36
N SER A 94 -13.56 2.80 -2.29
CA SER A 94 -13.38 1.57 -1.52
C SER A 94 -14.32 0.45 -1.95
N ASP A 95 -15.24 0.67 -2.90
CA ASP A 95 -16.18 -0.37 -3.36
C ASP A 95 -15.52 -1.29 -4.40
N GLU A 96 -15.60 -2.60 -4.18
CA GLU A 96 -15.14 -3.63 -5.12
C GLU A 96 -15.85 -3.55 -6.48
N THR A 97 -17.09 -3.05 -6.55
CA THR A 97 -17.75 -2.88 -7.84
C THR A 97 -17.12 -1.78 -8.69
N VAL A 98 -16.55 -0.77 -8.06
CA VAL A 98 -15.84 0.32 -8.73
C VAL A 98 -14.41 -0.12 -9.04
N LEU A 99 -13.74 -0.75 -8.07
CA LEU A 99 -12.34 -1.15 -8.21
C LEU A 99 -12.10 -2.17 -9.32
N ARG A 100 -13.08 -3.03 -9.64
CA ARG A 100 -12.99 -3.97 -10.78
C ARG A 100 -12.79 -3.28 -12.14
N GLU A 101 -13.15 -2.02 -12.25
CA GLU A 101 -13.04 -1.24 -13.49
C GLU A 101 -11.82 -0.30 -13.48
N LEU A 102 -11.03 -0.29 -12.40
CA LEU A 102 -9.88 0.59 -12.23
C LEU A 102 -8.58 -0.20 -12.16
N SER A 103 -7.52 0.37 -12.72
CA SER A 103 -6.14 -0.09 -12.50
C SER A 103 -5.42 0.96 -11.65
N ILE A 104 -4.86 0.52 -10.53
CA ILE A 104 -4.14 1.38 -9.58
C ILE A 104 -2.69 0.90 -9.54
N SER A 105 -1.75 1.82 -9.70
CA SER A 105 -0.32 1.56 -9.64
C SER A 105 0.39 2.68 -8.89
N GLN A 106 1.40 2.31 -8.10
CA GLN A 106 2.34 3.21 -7.42
C GLN A 106 3.75 2.92 -7.95
N GLY A 107 4.65 3.91 -7.93
CA GLY A 107 5.99 3.80 -8.52
C GLY A 107 6.54 5.12 -9.03
#